data_AF-A0AAC9Y842-F1
#
_entry.id   AF-A0AAC9Y842-F1
#
_cell.length_a   1.000
_cell.length_b   1.000
_cell.length_c   1.000
_cell.angle_alpha   90.00
_cell.angle_beta   90.00
_cell.angle_gamma   90.00
#
_symmetry.space_group_name_H-M   'P 1'
#
loop_
_entity.id
_entity.type
_entity.pdbx_description
1 polymer ?
#
loop_
_entity_poly.entity_id
_entity_poly.type
_entity_poly.pdbx_seq_one_letter_code
_entity_poly.pdbx_strand_id
1 'polypeptide(L)'
;MNVPDNDIVRPCLYGPAVLAADLDALKRRYPCLPRVPAGTSVMGKPIEALRFGRGPRYVQINASFHANEWITSLILMKYAETLAAREASGDRFAAETTVWLLPMVNPDGVELVLEGVTDGHPYGRQLLEWNGGSLDFSGWKANIRGVDLNDQFPAGWEEERRRRAVSGPGPRDYSGECPLSEPEARTVASLTERESFDIVVALHTQGEEIYWNYRGFEPPGAEEMAARLGAASGYAPVALTDSDAGFKDWFIRRFRRPGFTVEAGLGANPLPLEQWSGMYSRVSVLLDEVLRIATGRD
;
A
#
# COMPACT_ATOMS: atom_id res chain seq x y z
N MET A 1 -3.59 18.02 -14.04
CA MET A 1 -4.44 18.93 -13.23
C MET A 1 -3.51 19.85 -12.44
N ASN A 2 -3.77 21.16 -12.42
CA ASN A 2 -3.07 22.09 -11.53
C ASN A 2 -3.45 21.73 -10.08
N VAL A 3 -2.46 21.43 -9.26
CA VAL A 3 -2.62 21.24 -7.81
C VAL A 3 -2.95 22.61 -7.22
N PRO A 4 -4.12 22.82 -6.59
CA PRO A 4 -4.45 24.09 -5.96
C PRO A 4 -3.35 24.56 -4.99
N ASP A 5 -3.07 25.87 -4.95
CA ASP A 5 -2.02 26.45 -4.10
C ASP A 5 -2.21 26.21 -2.59
N ASN A 6 -3.38 25.72 -2.16
CA ASN A 6 -3.71 25.42 -0.78
C ASN A 6 -3.63 23.92 -0.43
N ASP A 7 -3.20 23.07 -1.36
CA ASP A 7 -2.96 21.65 -1.09
C ASP A 7 -1.70 21.46 -0.23
N ILE A 8 -1.84 20.61 0.79
CA ILE A 8 -0.76 20.16 1.66
C ILE A 8 0.08 19.12 0.92
N VAL A 9 -0.56 18.07 0.40
CA VAL A 9 0.15 16.97 -0.27
C VAL A 9 0.39 17.35 -1.73
N ARG A 10 1.66 17.52 -2.09
CA ARG A 10 2.09 17.98 -3.41
C ARG A 10 2.97 16.95 -4.12
N PRO A 11 2.94 16.90 -5.46
CA PRO A 11 3.78 15.97 -6.22
C PRO A 11 5.26 16.23 -5.97
N CYS A 12 5.95 15.22 -5.45
CA CYS A 12 7.38 15.21 -5.21
C CYS A 12 7.86 13.76 -5.05
N LEU A 13 9.19 13.55 -4.96
CA LEU A 13 9.74 12.29 -4.47
C LEU A 13 9.27 12.09 -3.02
N TYR A 14 8.54 11.02 -2.76
CA TYR A 14 7.73 10.90 -1.55
C TYR A 14 8.29 9.86 -0.56
N GLY A 15 9.25 10.32 0.25
CA GLY A 15 9.90 9.51 1.29
C GLY A 15 9.27 9.68 2.69
N PRO A 16 9.76 8.93 3.70
CA PRO A 16 9.24 8.99 5.06
C PRO A 16 9.34 10.38 5.71
N ALA A 17 10.36 11.18 5.37
CA ALA A 17 10.48 12.55 5.87
C ALA A 17 9.37 13.47 5.34
N VAL A 18 9.03 13.36 4.05
CA VAL A 18 7.94 14.12 3.43
C VAL A 18 6.60 13.66 4.00
N LEU A 19 6.39 12.34 4.12
CA LEU A 19 5.21 11.77 4.75
C LEU A 19 4.99 12.35 6.17
N ALA A 20 6.03 12.39 7.00
CA ALA A 20 5.95 12.92 8.36
C ALA A 20 5.55 14.42 8.35
N ALA A 21 6.15 15.21 7.47
CA ALA A 21 5.83 16.64 7.34
C ALA A 21 4.37 16.88 6.91
N ASP A 22 3.88 16.08 5.96
CA ASP A 22 2.49 16.14 5.47
C ASP A 22 1.50 15.68 6.53
N LEU A 23 1.81 14.62 7.29
CA LEU A 23 1.00 14.17 8.41
C LEU A 23 0.86 15.26 9.48
N ASP A 24 1.94 15.97 9.80
CA ASP A 24 1.93 17.08 10.74
C ASP A 24 1.13 18.28 10.19
N ALA A 25 1.29 18.59 8.90
CA ALA A 25 0.52 19.65 8.24
C ALA A 25 -0.98 19.34 8.19
N LEU A 26 -1.36 18.11 7.85
CA LEU A 26 -2.74 17.63 7.90
C LEU A 26 -3.30 17.69 9.31
N LYS A 27 -2.55 17.28 10.33
CA LYS A 27 -2.98 17.36 11.73
C LYS A 27 -3.18 18.81 12.20
N ARG A 28 -2.34 19.75 11.75
CA ARG A 28 -2.54 21.19 12.03
C ARG A 28 -3.81 21.73 11.38
N ARG A 29 -4.10 21.34 10.13
CA ARG A 29 -5.29 21.80 9.39
C ARG A 29 -6.59 21.12 9.86
N TYR A 30 -6.51 19.84 10.22
CA TYR A 30 -7.61 19.02 10.68
C TYR A 30 -7.28 18.44 12.08
N PRO A 31 -7.45 19.21 13.16
CA PRO A 31 -7.03 18.81 14.52
C PRO A 31 -7.64 17.50 15.00
N CYS A 32 -8.82 17.14 14.51
CA CYS A 32 -9.51 15.90 14.86
C CYS A 32 -8.98 14.66 14.12
N LEU A 33 -8.07 14.81 13.14
CA LEU A 33 -7.51 13.71 12.36
C LEU A 33 -6.83 12.67 13.27
N PRO A 34 -7.37 11.45 13.40
CA PRO A 34 -6.75 10.39 14.18
C PRO A 34 -5.52 9.84 13.44
N ARG A 35 -4.35 9.98 14.07
CA ARG A 35 -3.13 9.23 13.74
C ARG A 35 -3.05 8.05 14.71
N VAL A 36 -2.93 6.84 14.17
CA VAL A 36 -2.86 5.62 14.94
C VAL A 36 -1.49 4.99 14.69
N PRO A 37 -0.63 4.89 15.72
CA PRO A 37 0.60 4.11 15.63
C PRO A 37 0.25 2.65 15.33
N ALA A 38 0.75 2.12 14.20
CA ALA A 38 0.48 0.74 13.80
C ALA A 38 1.65 -0.19 14.15
N GLY A 39 2.89 0.31 13.98
CA GLY A 39 4.11 -0.44 14.29
C GLY A 39 5.36 0.33 13.92
N THR A 40 6.47 -0.38 13.73
CA THR A 40 7.76 0.19 13.33
C THR A 40 8.45 -0.69 12.29
N SER A 41 9.20 -0.07 11.40
CA SER A 41 10.07 -0.77 10.46
C SER A 41 11.28 -1.42 11.15
N VAL A 42 12.08 -2.16 10.38
CA VAL A 42 13.35 -2.74 10.84
C VAL A 42 14.31 -1.70 11.42
N MET A 43 14.42 -0.51 10.82
CA MET A 43 15.27 0.58 11.31
C MET A 43 14.58 1.45 12.36
N GLY A 44 13.39 1.06 12.83
CA GLY A 44 12.66 1.76 13.89
C GLY A 44 11.86 2.97 13.43
N LYS A 45 11.67 3.18 12.12
CA LYS A 45 10.81 4.24 11.61
C LYS A 45 9.34 3.91 11.91
N PRO A 46 8.52 4.91 12.26
CA PRO A 46 7.12 4.66 12.58
C PRO A 46 6.35 4.23 11.32
N ILE A 47 5.50 3.21 11.48
CA ILE A 47 4.44 2.87 10.53
C ILE A 47 3.14 3.36 11.15
N GLU A 48 2.55 4.37 10.53
CA GLU A 48 1.34 5.04 11.02
C GLU A 48 0.14 4.75 10.12
N ALA A 49 -1.03 4.67 10.74
CA ALA A 49 -2.30 4.66 10.05
C ALA A 49 -3.08 5.96 10.30
N LEU A 50 -3.82 6.41 9.30
CA LEU A 50 -4.83 7.46 9.42
C LEU A 50 -6.21 6.82 9.47
N ARG A 51 -7.07 7.27 10.38
CA ARG A 51 -8.44 6.73 10.49
C ARG A 51 -9.48 7.82 10.24
N PHE A 52 -10.34 7.63 9.26
CA PHE A 52 -11.44 8.54 8.92
C PHE A 52 -12.79 7.90 9.18
N GLY A 53 -13.76 8.70 9.62
CA GLY A 53 -15.10 8.22 9.89
C GLY A 53 -15.23 7.33 11.13
N ARG A 54 -16.47 6.92 11.37
CA ARG A 54 -16.94 6.16 12.54
C ARG A 54 -18.08 5.19 12.18
N GLY A 55 -18.28 4.94 10.89
CA GLY A 55 -19.34 4.08 10.41
C GLY A 55 -19.04 2.60 10.58
N PRO A 56 -20.06 1.74 10.40
CA PRO A 56 -19.94 0.30 10.68
C PRO A 56 -19.15 -0.48 9.62
N ARG A 57 -18.83 0.12 8.47
CA ARG A 57 -18.13 -0.56 7.36
C ARG A 57 -16.65 -0.24 7.34
N TYR A 58 -15.80 -1.23 7.57
CA TYR A 58 -14.38 -1.03 7.79
C TYR A 58 -13.60 -1.28 6.49
N VAL A 59 -12.86 -0.27 6.03
CA VAL A 59 -12.04 -0.36 4.80
C VAL A 59 -10.58 -0.09 5.15
N GLN A 60 -9.68 -0.97 4.72
CA GLN A 60 -8.23 -0.76 4.84
C GLN A 60 -7.63 -0.48 3.47
N ILE A 61 -6.82 0.57 3.36
CA ILE A 61 -6.05 0.87 2.15
C ILE A 61 -4.60 1.05 2.56
N ASN A 62 -3.67 0.41 1.86
CA ASN A 62 -2.24 0.53 2.13
C ASN A 62 -1.47 0.83 0.85
N ALA A 63 -0.26 1.36 1.03
CA ALA A 63 0.65 1.70 -0.05
C ALA A 63 2.12 1.43 0.32
N SER A 64 2.95 1.37 -0.72
CA SER A 64 4.41 1.17 -0.61
C SER A 64 4.80 -0.04 0.24
N PHE A 65 4.20 -1.20 -0.07
CA PHE A 65 4.78 -2.48 0.30
C PHE A 65 6.13 -2.67 -0.38
N HIS A 66 6.18 -2.40 -1.69
CA HIS A 66 7.42 -2.36 -2.44
C HIS A 66 8.04 -0.96 -2.41
N ALA A 67 9.34 -0.91 -2.21
CA ALA A 67 10.10 0.32 -2.02
C ALA A 67 10.14 1.22 -3.26
N ASN A 68 10.35 0.64 -4.44
CA ASN A 68 10.37 1.37 -5.72
C ASN A 68 8.98 1.79 -6.23
N GLU A 69 7.93 1.49 -5.48
CA GLU A 69 6.55 1.89 -5.76
C GLU A 69 6.10 3.03 -4.82
N TRP A 70 7.07 3.83 -4.32
CA TRP A 70 6.88 4.93 -3.37
C TRP A 70 5.80 5.94 -3.80
N ILE A 71 5.54 6.09 -5.09
CA ILE A 71 4.52 7.00 -5.63
C ILE A 71 3.10 6.64 -5.15
N THR A 72 2.86 5.39 -4.76
CA THR A 72 1.61 4.95 -4.14
C THR A 72 1.36 5.64 -2.79
N SER A 73 2.41 5.92 -2.00
CA SER A 73 2.31 6.68 -0.74
C SER A 73 1.80 8.10 -1.01
N LEU A 74 2.34 8.75 -2.04
CA LEU A 74 1.93 10.10 -2.45
C LEU A 74 0.46 10.13 -2.90
N ILE A 75 0.04 9.14 -3.70
CA ILE A 75 -1.36 8.99 -4.12
C ILE A 75 -2.27 8.83 -2.90
N LEU A 76 -1.91 7.94 -1.97
CA LEU A 76 -2.71 7.63 -0.80
C LEU A 76 -2.79 8.82 0.17
N MET A 77 -1.70 9.56 0.34
CA MET A 77 -1.69 10.78 1.16
C MET A 77 -2.51 11.91 0.54
N LYS A 78 -2.51 12.05 -0.79
CA LYS A 78 -3.39 13.01 -1.46
C LYS A 78 -4.88 12.64 -1.27
N TYR A 79 -5.19 11.35 -1.30
CA TYR A 79 -6.54 10.87 -0.97
C TYR A 79 -6.88 11.09 0.51
N ALA A 80 -5.92 10.93 1.43
CA ALA A 80 -6.09 11.23 2.85
C ALA A 80 -6.46 12.70 3.10
N GLU A 81 -5.81 13.63 2.40
CA GLU A 81 -6.18 15.06 2.44
C GLU A 81 -7.63 15.29 1.98
N THR A 82 -8.06 14.57 0.93
CA THR A 82 -9.44 14.62 0.42
C THR A 82 -10.43 14.09 1.45
N LEU A 83 -10.16 12.94 2.08
CA LEU A 83 -11.00 12.39 3.15
C LEU A 83 -11.07 13.32 4.37
N ALA A 84 -9.94 13.94 4.75
CA ALA A 84 -9.91 14.90 5.85
C ALA A 84 -10.82 16.11 5.59
N ALA A 85 -10.77 16.65 4.38
CA ALA A 85 -11.64 17.75 3.97
C ALA A 85 -13.13 17.34 3.96
N ARG A 86 -13.45 16.15 3.43
CA ARG A 86 -14.81 15.59 3.38
C ARG A 86 -15.38 15.31 4.77
N GLU A 87 -14.59 14.75 5.68
CA GLU A 87 -15.03 14.50 7.06
C GLU A 87 -15.27 15.84 7.80
N ALA A 88 -14.39 16.82 7.60
CA ALA A 88 -14.55 18.15 8.18
C ALA A 88 -15.79 18.90 7.65
N SER A 89 -16.23 18.61 6.42
CA SER A 89 -17.46 19.18 5.85
C SER A 89 -18.73 18.37 6.18
N GLY A 90 -18.62 17.28 6.92
CA GLY A 90 -19.76 16.44 7.33
C GLY A 90 -20.26 15.51 6.23
N ASP A 91 -19.40 15.09 5.29
CA ASP A 91 -19.74 14.10 4.27
C ASP A 91 -20.22 12.78 4.91
N ARG A 92 -21.30 12.23 4.37
CA ARG A 92 -21.96 10.99 4.82
C ARG A 92 -21.03 9.79 4.92
N PHE A 93 -19.94 9.71 4.14
CA PHE A 93 -19.02 8.57 4.18
C PHE A 93 -18.51 8.34 5.61
N ALA A 94 -18.32 9.41 6.38
CA ALA A 94 -17.80 9.36 7.74
C ALA A 94 -18.77 8.68 8.72
N ALA A 95 -20.07 8.69 8.43
CA ALA A 95 -21.09 7.99 9.22
C ALA A 95 -21.31 6.54 8.75
N GLU A 96 -20.93 6.22 7.51
CA GLU A 96 -21.22 4.93 6.87
C GLU A 96 -20.01 3.99 6.88
N THR A 97 -18.80 4.56 6.89
CA THR A 97 -17.53 3.83 6.82
C THR A 97 -16.57 4.27 7.93
N THR A 98 -15.67 3.37 8.28
CA THR A 98 -14.44 3.63 9.02
C THR A 98 -13.27 3.24 8.12
N VAL A 99 -12.55 4.23 7.61
CA VAL A 99 -11.48 4.04 6.63
C VAL A 99 -10.13 4.16 7.31
N TRP A 100 -9.30 3.13 7.17
CA TRP A 100 -7.92 3.11 7.66
C TRP A 100 -6.97 3.17 6.48
N LEU A 101 -6.14 4.21 6.43
CA LEU A 101 -5.08 4.36 5.44
C LEU A 101 -3.73 4.06 6.10
N LEU A 102 -2.92 3.20 5.50
CA LEU A 102 -1.51 3.00 5.85
C LEU A 102 -0.66 3.56 4.71
N PRO A 103 -0.23 4.84 4.81
CA PRO A 103 0.42 5.51 3.69
C PRO A 103 1.68 4.83 3.19
N MET A 104 2.49 4.27 4.10
CA MET A 104 3.80 3.72 3.77
C MET A 104 4.10 2.53 4.66
N VAL A 105 4.03 1.33 4.09
CA VAL A 105 4.33 0.09 4.82
C VAL A 105 5.83 -0.15 4.94
N ASN A 106 6.60 0.22 3.91
CA ASN A 106 8.05 0.00 3.82
C ASN A 106 8.86 1.33 3.87
N PRO A 107 8.84 2.08 4.99
CA PRO A 107 9.52 3.37 5.05
C PRO A 107 11.04 3.25 4.91
N ASP A 108 11.64 2.13 5.33
CA ASP A 108 13.09 1.93 5.21
C ASP A 108 13.51 1.68 3.76
N GLY A 109 12.79 0.80 3.05
CA GLY A 109 13.07 0.53 1.65
C GLY A 109 12.80 1.74 0.76
N VAL A 110 11.72 2.48 1.01
CA VAL A 110 11.42 3.72 0.28
C VAL A 110 12.53 4.75 0.47
N GLU A 111 13.02 4.95 1.70
CA GLU A 111 14.18 5.83 1.94
C GLU A 111 15.41 5.37 1.18
N LEU A 112 15.72 4.07 1.19
CA LEU A 112 16.83 3.51 0.43
C LEU A 112 16.72 3.79 -1.09
N VAL A 113 15.53 3.64 -1.66
CA VAL A 113 15.29 3.92 -3.09
C VAL A 113 15.53 5.39 -3.44
N LEU A 114 15.14 6.32 -2.55
CA LEU A 114 15.20 7.75 -2.81
C LEU A 114 16.55 8.38 -2.46
N GLU A 115 17.20 7.90 -1.41
CA GLU A 115 18.39 8.51 -0.80
C GLU A 115 19.65 7.66 -0.98
N GLY A 116 19.50 6.37 -1.29
CA GLY A 116 20.60 5.42 -1.35
C GLY A 116 21.19 5.08 0.02
N VAL A 117 22.40 4.54 0.01
CA VAL A 117 23.16 4.24 1.24
C VAL A 117 23.95 5.48 1.66
N THR A 118 23.56 6.09 2.77
CA THR A 118 24.27 7.23 3.36
C THR A 118 25.41 6.80 4.30
N ASP A 119 26.28 7.74 4.65
CA ASP A 119 27.40 7.49 5.57
C ASP A 119 26.90 6.97 6.93
N GLY A 120 27.42 5.82 7.36
CA GLY A 120 27.02 5.18 8.62
C GLY A 120 25.72 4.37 8.55
N HIS A 121 25.16 4.14 7.35
CA HIS A 121 23.96 3.32 7.20
C HIS A 121 24.16 1.91 7.80
N PRO A 122 23.29 1.45 8.72
CA PRO A 122 23.54 0.23 9.52
C PRO A 122 23.58 -1.06 8.68
N TYR A 123 22.95 -1.05 7.50
CA TYR A 123 22.96 -2.16 6.54
C TYR A 123 23.79 -1.88 5.28
N GLY A 124 24.58 -0.79 5.24
CA GLY A 124 25.19 -0.30 4.01
C GLY A 124 26.03 -1.35 3.28
N ARG A 125 26.84 -2.12 4.01
CA ARG A 125 27.65 -3.20 3.43
C ARG A 125 26.78 -4.30 2.81
N GLN A 126 25.79 -4.79 3.54
CA GLN A 126 24.89 -5.86 3.08
C GLN A 126 24.07 -5.40 1.88
N LEU A 127 23.53 -4.19 1.91
CA LEU A 127 22.75 -3.63 0.81
C LEU A 127 23.57 -3.51 -0.47
N LEU A 128 24.82 -3.04 -0.38
CA LEU A 128 25.72 -2.99 -1.53
C LEU A 128 26.04 -4.39 -2.06
N GLU A 129 26.30 -5.36 -1.18
CA GLU A 129 26.55 -6.74 -1.56
C GLU A 129 25.34 -7.36 -2.27
N TRP A 130 24.16 -7.23 -1.69
CA TRP A 130 22.89 -7.73 -2.24
C TRP A 130 22.49 -7.02 -3.54
N ASN A 131 22.90 -5.76 -3.72
CA ASN A 131 22.67 -4.99 -4.95
C ASN A 131 23.81 -5.14 -5.98
N GLY A 132 24.67 -6.17 -5.84
CA GLY A 132 25.73 -6.46 -6.80
C GLY A 132 26.82 -5.38 -6.90
N GLY A 133 27.03 -4.62 -5.83
CA GLY A 133 27.96 -3.49 -5.76
C GLY A 133 27.42 -2.19 -6.37
N SER A 134 26.18 -2.17 -6.87
CA SER A 134 25.55 -0.97 -7.41
C SER A 134 25.16 0.01 -6.30
N LEU A 135 25.48 1.29 -6.52
CA LEU A 135 25.00 2.41 -5.71
C LEU A 135 23.61 2.89 -6.13
N ASP A 136 23.11 2.42 -7.28
CA ASP A 136 21.76 2.70 -7.75
C ASP A 136 20.78 1.70 -7.14
N PHE A 137 19.97 2.17 -6.19
CA PHE A 137 18.92 1.42 -5.51
C PHE A 137 17.53 1.68 -6.08
N SER A 138 17.40 2.42 -7.19
CA SER A 138 16.08 2.78 -7.76
C SER A 138 15.21 1.55 -8.06
N GLY A 139 15.82 0.42 -8.41
CA GLY A 139 15.16 -0.86 -8.64
C GLY A 139 14.88 -1.71 -7.41
N TRP A 140 15.23 -1.24 -6.20
CA TRP A 140 15.03 -2.00 -4.96
C TRP A 140 13.54 -2.09 -4.61
N LYS A 141 13.02 -3.31 -4.53
CA LYS A 141 11.61 -3.63 -4.24
C LYS A 141 11.41 -4.01 -2.78
N ALA A 142 12.35 -4.76 -2.21
CA ALA A 142 12.27 -5.35 -0.88
C ALA A 142 12.31 -4.32 0.28
N ASN A 143 12.15 -4.79 1.52
CA ASN A 143 12.49 -3.99 2.71
C ASN A 143 14.01 -3.85 2.89
N ILE A 144 14.44 -3.20 3.96
CA ILE A 144 15.88 -2.96 4.22
C ILE A 144 16.70 -4.22 4.49
N ARG A 145 16.04 -5.33 4.86
CA ARG A 145 16.68 -6.64 5.03
C ARG A 145 16.64 -7.48 3.76
N GLY A 146 16.24 -6.89 2.64
CA GLY A 146 16.16 -7.58 1.35
C GLY A 146 15.06 -8.63 1.28
N VAL A 147 14.01 -8.51 2.12
CA VAL A 147 12.83 -9.38 2.09
C VAL A 147 11.68 -8.67 1.37
N ASP A 148 11.03 -9.37 0.45
CA ASP A 148 9.84 -8.89 -0.23
C ASP A 148 8.63 -8.95 0.71
N LEU A 149 8.11 -7.78 1.09
CA LEU A 149 7.01 -7.69 2.05
C LEU A 149 5.69 -8.23 1.51
N ASN A 150 5.50 -8.29 0.19
CA ASN A 150 4.30 -8.86 -0.39
C ASN A 150 4.46 -10.36 -0.73
N ASP A 151 5.55 -10.99 -0.29
CA ASP A 151 5.73 -12.44 -0.26
C ASP A 151 5.84 -12.95 1.20
N GLN A 152 5.29 -12.21 2.17
CA GLN A 152 5.43 -12.51 3.60
C GLN A 152 4.17 -13.05 4.27
N PHE A 153 3.00 -13.01 3.63
CA PHE A 153 1.75 -13.36 4.30
C PHE A 153 1.46 -14.87 4.21
N PRO A 154 0.84 -15.49 5.24
CA PRO A 154 0.66 -16.94 5.30
C PRO A 154 -0.51 -17.41 4.41
N ALA A 155 -0.32 -17.30 3.10
CA ALA A 155 -1.26 -17.72 2.06
C ALA A 155 -0.51 -18.40 0.92
N GLY A 156 -0.16 -19.67 1.12
CA GLY A 156 0.61 -20.42 0.12
C GLY A 156 2.09 -20.02 0.09
N TRP A 157 2.63 -19.60 1.23
CA TRP A 157 3.98 -19.04 1.34
C TRP A 157 5.07 -20.06 0.99
N GLU A 158 4.92 -21.33 1.40
CA GLU A 158 5.86 -22.37 1.01
C GLU A 158 5.87 -22.64 -0.49
N GLU A 159 4.71 -22.53 -1.14
CA GLU A 159 4.59 -22.60 -2.60
C GLU A 159 5.21 -21.39 -3.28
N GLU A 160 4.91 -20.17 -2.81
CA GLU A 160 5.48 -18.93 -3.37
C GLU A 160 7.00 -18.93 -3.24
N ARG A 161 7.53 -19.26 -2.06
CA ARG A 161 8.97 -19.34 -1.82
C ARG A 161 9.66 -20.31 -2.78
N ARG A 162 9.04 -21.47 -3.06
CA ARG A 162 9.57 -22.42 -4.06
C ARG A 162 9.48 -21.86 -5.49
N ARG A 163 8.39 -21.16 -5.82
CA ARG A 163 8.15 -20.54 -7.13
C ARG A 163 9.15 -19.41 -7.43
N ARG A 164 9.40 -18.53 -6.46
CA ARG A 164 10.38 -17.44 -6.57
C ARG A 164 11.80 -17.96 -6.80
N ALA A 165 12.13 -19.08 -6.17
CA ALA A 165 13.46 -19.71 -6.24
C ALA A 165 14.62 -18.76 -5.85
N VAL A 166 14.34 -17.77 -5.00
CA VAL A 166 15.34 -16.84 -4.44
C VAL A 166 15.76 -17.34 -3.06
N SER A 167 17.06 -17.61 -2.90
CA SER A 167 17.59 -18.30 -1.71
C SER A 167 17.93 -17.39 -0.53
N GLY A 168 18.04 -16.08 -0.73
CA GLY A 168 18.44 -15.14 0.32
C GLY A 168 18.08 -13.68 0.00
N PRO A 169 18.35 -12.78 0.96
CA PRO A 169 18.10 -11.35 0.84
C PRO A 169 18.62 -10.74 -0.47
N GLY A 170 17.84 -9.82 -1.02
CA GLY A 170 18.15 -9.20 -2.29
C GLY A 170 17.25 -8.02 -2.61
N PRO A 171 17.42 -7.42 -3.80
CA PRO A 171 16.61 -6.29 -4.22
C PRO A 171 15.13 -6.65 -4.40
N ARG A 172 14.77 -7.93 -4.58
CA ARG A 172 13.40 -8.37 -4.89
C ARG A 172 13.17 -9.85 -4.62
N ASP A 173 11.91 -10.23 -4.47
CA ASP A 173 11.37 -11.60 -4.59
C ASP A 173 11.90 -12.64 -3.57
N TYR A 174 12.69 -12.23 -2.58
CA TYR A 174 13.05 -13.09 -1.45
C TYR A 174 11.93 -13.10 -0.41
N SER A 175 11.28 -14.25 -0.24
CA SER A 175 10.09 -14.40 0.63
C SER A 175 10.38 -14.43 2.13
N GLY A 176 11.64 -14.33 2.56
CA GLY A 176 12.05 -14.42 3.97
C GLY A 176 12.27 -15.86 4.48
N GLU A 177 12.54 -16.00 5.77
CA GLU A 177 12.80 -17.30 6.41
C GLU A 177 11.52 -18.05 6.80
N CYS A 178 10.46 -17.30 7.12
CA CYS A 178 9.12 -17.78 7.44
C CYS A 178 8.09 -16.67 7.16
N PRO A 179 6.78 -17.00 7.10
CA PRO A 179 5.74 -15.99 6.98
C PRO A 179 5.83 -14.97 8.13
N LEU A 180 5.64 -13.70 7.81
CA LEU A 180 5.64 -12.58 8.75
C LEU A 180 6.93 -12.48 9.58
N SER A 181 8.09 -12.80 8.98
CA SER A 181 9.41 -12.57 9.59
C SER A 181 9.74 -11.09 9.72
N GLU A 182 9.18 -10.25 8.86
CA GLU A 182 9.43 -8.81 8.85
C GLU A 182 8.44 -8.03 9.73
N PRO A 183 8.93 -7.04 10.52
CA PRO A 183 8.08 -6.24 11.39
C PRO A 183 7.04 -5.40 10.62
N GLU A 184 7.35 -4.98 9.40
CA GLU A 184 6.42 -4.27 8.52
C GLU A 184 5.21 -5.15 8.17
N ALA A 185 5.47 -6.39 7.71
CA ALA A 185 4.41 -7.35 7.37
C ALA A 185 3.58 -7.74 8.60
N ARG A 186 4.23 -7.97 9.76
CA ARG A 186 3.53 -8.21 11.03
C ARG A 186 2.63 -7.05 11.44
N THR A 187 3.08 -5.82 11.22
CA THR A 187 2.32 -4.61 11.55
C THR A 187 0.99 -4.59 10.79
N VAL A 188 1.04 -4.84 9.48
CA VAL A 188 -0.18 -4.90 8.65
C VAL A 188 -1.08 -6.05 9.10
N ALA A 189 -0.53 -7.28 9.23
CA ALA A 189 -1.31 -8.44 9.64
C ALA A 189 -2.01 -8.25 10.99
N SER A 190 -1.28 -7.74 11.99
CA SER A 190 -1.80 -7.50 13.35
C SER A 190 -2.89 -6.44 13.38
N LEU A 191 -2.76 -5.39 12.56
CA LEU A 191 -3.81 -4.38 12.39
C LEU A 191 -5.05 -4.98 11.73
N THR A 192 -4.88 -5.76 10.67
CA THR A 192 -5.97 -6.40 9.94
C THR A 192 -6.76 -7.37 10.81
N GLU A 193 -6.07 -8.17 11.63
CA GLU A 193 -6.72 -9.08 12.58
C GLU A 193 -7.49 -8.35 13.69
N ARG A 194 -6.96 -7.20 14.16
CA ARG A 194 -7.57 -6.46 15.27
C ARG A 194 -8.85 -5.72 14.87
N GLU A 195 -8.88 -5.06 13.72
CA GLU A 195 -9.97 -4.13 13.34
C GLU A 195 -11.07 -4.79 12.48
N SER A 196 -10.91 -6.04 12.05
CA SER A 196 -11.94 -6.82 11.33
C SER A 196 -12.51 -6.13 10.07
N PHE A 197 -11.64 -5.73 9.15
CA PHE A 197 -11.99 -5.02 7.91
C PHE A 197 -12.96 -5.79 6.99
N ASP A 198 -13.91 -5.07 6.38
CA ASP A 198 -14.85 -5.59 5.37
C ASP A 198 -14.20 -5.68 3.99
N ILE A 199 -13.38 -4.68 3.62
CA ILE A 199 -12.65 -4.64 2.34
C ILE A 199 -11.22 -4.18 2.59
N VAL A 200 -10.26 -4.76 1.86
CA VAL A 200 -8.88 -4.27 1.83
C VAL A 200 -8.42 -3.95 0.41
N VAL A 201 -7.57 -2.93 0.29
CA VAL A 201 -6.92 -2.53 -0.96
C VAL A 201 -5.42 -2.35 -0.72
N ALA A 202 -4.59 -3.03 -1.51
CA ALA A 202 -3.16 -2.80 -1.58
C ALA A 202 -2.80 -2.06 -2.86
N LEU A 203 -2.30 -0.83 -2.74
CA LEU A 203 -1.83 -0.05 -3.87
C LEU A 203 -0.39 -0.42 -4.21
N HIS A 204 -0.19 -0.76 -5.48
CA HIS A 204 1.08 -1.12 -6.09
C HIS A 204 1.24 -0.39 -7.43
N THR A 205 2.40 -0.53 -8.05
CA THR A 205 2.61 -0.17 -9.46
C THR A 205 3.40 -1.30 -10.13
N GLN A 206 3.14 -1.71 -11.37
CA GLN A 206 2.40 -1.03 -12.43
C GLN A 206 1.68 -2.03 -13.32
N GLY A 207 0.68 -1.58 -14.08
CA GLY A 207 -0.04 -2.42 -15.04
C GLY A 207 -1.43 -1.92 -15.40
N GLU A 208 -1.99 -1.00 -14.61
CA GLU A 208 -3.39 -0.58 -14.69
C GLU A 208 -4.35 -1.76 -14.52
N GLU A 209 -4.06 -2.60 -13.53
CA GLU A 209 -4.76 -3.85 -13.24
C GLU A 209 -5.31 -3.87 -11.81
N ILE A 210 -6.39 -4.64 -11.60
CA ILE A 210 -7.03 -4.89 -10.31
C ILE A 210 -7.10 -6.40 -10.10
N TYR A 211 -6.21 -6.94 -9.26
CA TYR A 211 -6.25 -8.35 -8.88
C TYR A 211 -7.21 -8.57 -7.72
N TRP A 212 -8.12 -9.54 -7.84
CA TRP A 212 -9.28 -9.66 -6.93
C TRP A 212 -9.56 -11.07 -6.40
N ASN A 213 -8.98 -12.12 -6.98
CA ASN A 213 -9.24 -13.51 -6.62
C ASN A 213 -8.10 -14.11 -5.78
N TYR A 214 -8.34 -15.26 -5.13
CA TYR A 214 -7.25 -16.08 -4.61
C TYR A 214 -7.68 -17.54 -4.45
N ARG A 215 -7.22 -18.44 -5.33
CA ARG A 215 -7.42 -19.90 -5.25
C ARG A 215 -8.87 -20.36 -4.94
N GLY A 216 -9.90 -19.64 -5.39
CA GLY A 216 -11.30 -19.95 -5.07
C GLY A 216 -11.72 -19.56 -3.65
N PHE A 217 -10.89 -18.80 -2.93
CA PHE A 217 -11.18 -18.27 -1.61
C PHE A 217 -11.89 -16.91 -1.62
N GLU A 218 -11.96 -16.26 -2.77
CA GLU A 218 -12.74 -15.04 -2.95
C GLU A 218 -14.21 -15.24 -2.51
N PRO A 219 -14.84 -14.21 -1.93
CA PRO A 219 -16.27 -14.28 -1.63
C PRO A 219 -17.12 -14.15 -2.89
N PRO A 220 -18.38 -14.60 -2.86
CA PRO A 220 -19.35 -14.30 -3.92
C PRO A 220 -19.43 -12.80 -4.21
N GLY A 221 -19.50 -12.44 -5.49
CA GLY A 221 -19.56 -11.04 -5.95
C GLY A 221 -18.21 -10.32 -6.04
N ALA A 222 -17.08 -10.94 -5.66
CA ALA A 222 -15.76 -10.30 -5.77
C ALA A 222 -15.40 -9.89 -7.21
N GLU A 223 -15.76 -10.71 -8.20
CA GLU A 223 -15.56 -10.39 -9.63
C GLU A 223 -16.39 -9.18 -10.06
N GLU A 224 -17.66 -9.11 -9.65
CA GLU A 224 -18.54 -7.99 -9.95
C GLU A 224 -18.05 -6.70 -9.29
N MET A 225 -17.58 -6.78 -8.04
CA MET A 225 -16.92 -5.66 -7.38
C MET A 225 -15.68 -5.21 -8.15
N ALA A 226 -14.81 -6.14 -8.57
CA ALA A 226 -13.63 -5.80 -9.38
C ALA A 226 -14.02 -5.15 -10.71
N ALA A 227 -15.07 -5.63 -11.37
CA ALA A 227 -15.59 -5.04 -12.60
C ALA A 227 -16.11 -3.61 -12.39
N ARG A 228 -16.80 -3.33 -11.27
CA ARG A 228 -17.22 -1.97 -10.89
C ARG A 228 -16.01 -1.04 -10.66
N LEU A 229 -15.01 -1.51 -9.92
CA LEU A 229 -13.77 -0.76 -9.71
C LEU A 229 -13.04 -0.47 -11.03
N GLY A 230 -13.01 -1.46 -11.93
CA GLY A 230 -12.45 -1.33 -13.26
C GLY A 230 -13.22 -0.34 -14.14
N ALA A 231 -14.55 -0.36 -14.10
CA ALA A 231 -15.38 0.62 -14.82
C ALA A 231 -15.18 2.05 -14.30
N ALA A 232 -15.00 2.22 -12.98
CA ALA A 232 -14.80 3.53 -12.36
C ALA A 232 -13.42 4.14 -12.66
N SER A 233 -12.37 3.30 -12.72
CA SER A 233 -10.98 3.73 -12.87
C SER A 233 -10.43 3.57 -14.28
N GLY A 234 -11.06 2.73 -15.10
CA GLY A 234 -10.54 2.22 -16.37
C GLY A 234 -9.45 1.15 -16.24
N TYR A 235 -9.16 0.64 -15.03
CA TYR A 235 -8.19 -0.44 -14.84
C TYR A 235 -8.82 -1.80 -15.13
N ALA A 236 -8.01 -2.76 -15.57
CA ALA A 236 -8.49 -4.09 -15.94
C ALA A 236 -8.67 -4.98 -14.70
N PRO A 237 -9.88 -5.52 -14.43
CA PRO A 237 -10.02 -6.57 -13.42
C PRO A 237 -9.38 -7.86 -13.91
N VAL A 238 -8.44 -8.41 -13.15
CA VAL A 238 -7.66 -9.59 -13.54
C VAL A 238 -7.73 -10.64 -12.44
N ALA A 239 -8.08 -11.87 -12.84
CA ALA A 239 -7.94 -13.03 -11.97
C ALA A 239 -6.54 -13.62 -12.17
N LEU A 240 -5.75 -13.72 -11.09
CA LEU A 240 -4.43 -14.32 -11.12
C LEU A 240 -4.49 -15.83 -10.87
N THR A 241 -3.65 -16.53 -11.61
CA THR A 241 -3.19 -17.89 -11.27
C THR A 241 -1.73 -17.78 -10.83
N ASP A 242 -1.28 -18.70 -9.99
CA ASP A 242 0.12 -18.77 -9.57
C ASP A 242 0.68 -17.51 -8.91
N SER A 243 -0.14 -16.87 -8.06
CA SER A 243 0.28 -15.80 -7.16
C SER A 243 -0.15 -16.16 -5.74
N ASP A 244 0.78 -16.13 -4.81
CA ASP A 244 0.62 -16.50 -3.42
C ASP A 244 1.40 -15.55 -2.50
N ALA A 245 1.17 -15.68 -1.19
CA ALA A 245 1.84 -14.94 -0.11
C ALA A 245 1.62 -13.42 -0.06
N GLY A 246 0.82 -12.87 -0.99
CA GLY A 246 0.41 -11.47 -0.98
C GLY A 246 -0.53 -11.12 0.17
N PHE A 247 -0.54 -9.84 0.55
CA PHE A 247 -1.48 -9.33 1.55
C PHE A 247 -2.94 -9.61 1.18
N LYS A 248 -3.30 -9.36 -0.08
CA LYS A 248 -4.62 -9.67 -0.65
C LYS A 248 -4.96 -11.16 -0.47
N ASP A 249 -4.01 -12.03 -0.83
CA ASP A 249 -4.20 -13.48 -0.81
C ASP A 249 -4.50 -13.98 0.59
N TRP A 250 -3.72 -13.52 1.56
CA TRP A 250 -3.95 -13.83 2.97
C TRP A 250 -5.26 -13.28 3.48
N PHE A 251 -5.62 -12.04 3.15
CA PHE A 251 -6.88 -11.47 3.58
C PHE A 251 -8.06 -12.29 3.06
N ILE A 252 -8.08 -12.59 1.76
CA ILE A 252 -9.12 -13.39 1.12
C ILE A 252 -9.18 -14.80 1.73
N ARG A 253 -8.03 -15.48 1.87
CA ARG A 253 -7.96 -16.83 2.45
C ARG A 253 -8.45 -16.87 3.90
N ARG A 254 -8.01 -15.92 4.72
CA ARG A 254 -8.20 -15.93 6.18
C ARG A 254 -9.58 -15.43 6.61
N PHE A 255 -10.10 -14.39 5.94
CA PHE A 255 -11.32 -13.70 6.33
C PHE A 255 -12.49 -13.94 5.39
N ARG A 256 -12.26 -14.52 4.19
CA ARG A 256 -13.29 -14.75 3.17
C ARG A 256 -14.04 -13.46 2.80
N ARG A 257 -13.29 -12.36 2.67
CA ARG A 257 -13.80 -11.01 2.40
C ARG A 257 -13.09 -10.39 1.18
N PRO A 258 -13.68 -9.40 0.50
CA PRO A 258 -13.10 -8.83 -0.72
C PRO A 258 -11.76 -8.13 -0.44
N GLY A 259 -10.73 -8.53 -1.17
CA GLY A 259 -9.42 -7.89 -1.14
C GLY A 259 -8.95 -7.60 -2.56
N PHE A 260 -8.28 -6.46 -2.75
CA PHE A 260 -7.83 -6.02 -4.06
C PHE A 260 -6.36 -5.60 -4.02
N THR A 261 -5.60 -6.00 -5.04
CA THR A 261 -4.31 -5.40 -5.37
C THR A 261 -4.55 -4.51 -6.58
N VAL A 262 -4.18 -3.24 -6.48
CA VAL A 262 -4.37 -2.25 -7.55
C VAL A 262 -3.01 -1.82 -8.05
N GLU A 263 -2.67 -2.20 -9.28
CA GLU A 263 -1.42 -1.86 -9.96
C GLU A 263 -1.62 -0.58 -10.76
N ALA A 264 -1.17 0.57 -10.25
CA ALA A 264 -1.38 1.86 -10.89
C ALA A 264 -0.28 2.21 -11.91
N GLY A 265 -0.66 2.95 -12.95
CA GLY A 265 0.25 3.48 -13.96
C GLY A 265 0.86 2.41 -14.88
N LEU A 266 1.70 2.87 -15.82
CA LEU A 266 2.32 2.03 -16.84
C LEU A 266 3.83 2.30 -16.95
N GLY A 267 4.62 1.27 -17.24
CA GLY A 267 6.05 1.38 -17.53
C GLY A 267 6.92 0.46 -16.68
N ALA A 268 8.05 0.97 -16.22
CA ALA A 268 8.96 0.24 -15.33
C ALA A 268 9.14 1.05 -14.03
N ASN A 269 9.07 0.38 -12.88
CA ASN A 269 9.30 1.02 -11.60
C ASN A 269 10.78 1.46 -11.46
N PRO A 270 11.05 2.59 -10.79
CA PRO A 270 10.07 3.51 -10.21
C PRO A 270 9.36 4.34 -11.28
N LEU A 271 8.04 4.46 -11.19
CA LEU A 271 7.27 5.25 -12.17
C LEU A 271 7.60 6.74 -12.06
N PRO A 272 7.68 7.46 -13.19
CA PRO A 272 8.03 8.87 -13.22
C PRO A 272 6.90 9.73 -12.62
N LEU A 273 7.27 10.80 -11.90
CA LEU A 273 6.35 11.67 -11.18
C LEU A 273 5.33 12.35 -12.11
N GLU A 274 5.67 12.50 -13.39
CA GLU A 274 4.80 13.02 -14.45
C GLU A 274 3.50 12.20 -14.60
N GLN A 275 3.55 10.89 -14.32
CA GLN A 275 2.37 10.03 -14.33
C GLN A 275 1.45 10.23 -13.13
N TRP A 276 1.93 10.85 -12.04
CA TRP A 276 1.20 10.98 -10.79
C TRP A 276 -0.21 11.54 -10.98
N SER A 277 -0.36 12.60 -11.77
CA SER A 277 -1.66 13.27 -11.89
C SER A 277 -2.72 12.38 -12.56
N GLY A 278 -2.32 11.57 -13.55
CA GLY A 278 -3.20 10.61 -14.22
C GLY A 278 -3.49 9.39 -13.34
N MET A 279 -2.48 8.90 -12.61
CA MET A 279 -2.68 7.82 -11.64
C MET A 279 -3.64 8.26 -10.53
N TYR A 280 -3.42 9.44 -9.93
CA TYR A 280 -4.25 9.95 -8.86
C TYR A 280 -5.71 10.10 -9.29
N SER A 281 -5.99 10.68 -10.47
CA SER A 281 -7.37 10.88 -10.92
C SER A 281 -8.13 9.57 -11.13
N ARG A 282 -7.44 8.47 -11.45
CA ARG A 282 -8.05 7.15 -11.66
C ARG A 282 -8.16 6.38 -10.33
N VAL A 283 -7.11 6.38 -9.52
CA VAL A 283 -7.09 5.71 -8.22
C VAL A 283 -8.04 6.38 -7.23
N SER A 284 -8.15 7.70 -7.19
CA SER A 284 -9.08 8.37 -6.26
C SER A 284 -10.54 7.98 -6.51
N VAL A 285 -10.93 7.86 -7.78
CA VAL A 285 -12.28 7.44 -8.18
C VAL A 285 -12.50 5.96 -7.86
N LEU A 286 -11.48 5.11 -8.05
CA LEU A 286 -11.49 3.72 -7.60
C LEU A 286 -11.76 3.62 -6.10
N LEU A 287 -11.03 4.39 -5.29
CA LEU A 287 -11.18 4.35 -3.83
C LEU A 287 -12.55 4.88 -3.37
N ASP A 288 -13.10 5.89 -4.03
CA ASP A 288 -14.48 6.33 -3.78
C ASP A 288 -15.52 5.25 -4.14
N GLU A 289 -15.26 4.45 -5.18
CA GLU A 289 -16.09 3.30 -5.52
C GLU A 289 -15.97 2.19 -4.48
N VAL A 290 -14.77 1.93 -3.92
CA VAL A 290 -14.59 1.00 -2.79
C VAL A 290 -15.47 1.41 -1.60
N LEU A 291 -15.51 2.70 -1.26
CA LEU A 291 -16.36 3.19 -0.16
C LEU A 291 -17.86 3.01 -0.46
N ARG A 292 -18.29 3.17 -1.71
CA ARG A 292 -19.67 2.90 -2.13
C ARG A 292 -20.02 1.42 -2.02
N ILE A 293 -19.17 0.55 -2.56
CA ILE A 293 -19.31 -0.92 -2.48
C ILE A 293 -19.40 -1.39 -1.03
N ALA A 294 -18.51 -0.89 -0.15
CA ALA A 294 -18.49 -1.25 1.28
C ALA A 294 -19.84 -0.99 1.98
N THR A 295 -20.58 0.00 1.49
CA THR A 295 -21.88 0.42 2.03
C THR A 295 -23.09 -0.18 1.29
N GLY A 296 -22.87 -1.03 0.28
CA GLY A 296 -23.94 -1.64 -0.51
C GLY A 296 -24.70 -0.64 -1.38
N ARG A 297 -24.03 0.43 -1.82
CA ARG A 297 -24.61 1.42 -2.73
C ARG A 297 -24.21 1.14 -4.16
N ASP A 298 -25.14 1.39 -5.07
CA ASP A 298 -24.92 1.47 -6.51
C ASP A 298 -24.47 2.88 -6.91
#